data_AF-A0AA36J5Z3-F1
#
_entry.id   AF-A0AA36J5Z3-F1
#
_cell.length_a   1.000
_cell.length_b   1.000
_cell.length_c   1.000
_cell.angle_alpha   90.00
_cell.angle_beta   90.00
_cell.angle_gamma   90.00
#
_symmetry.space_group_name_H-M   'P 1'
#
loop_
_entity.id
_entity.type
_entity.pdbx_description
1 polymer ?
#
loop_
_entity_poly.entity_id
_entity_poly.type
_entity_poly.pdbx_seq_one_letter_code
_entity_poly.pdbx_strand_id
1 'polypeptide(L)'
;MRVLFTALLAGRCVEVVALPPFATDDSAECVHFHRPGRILVYHEDTPIFPIGISVPSDMVMDSIPRKVRVHADFVGSRRGGEASEYKFGPMEEQRYQDFYRRHRFAATKRKGGWDATRHAEILAMGTVPTFAGLAEAPFLAVPFVPKARILRAEAQLLPYSKRLEAVYNATVHQLLDHTRRCLTAESMAARVLRAMGLWPTSRPLRLLYVTCGFGFTGIGDGWQGPVSIGIFLGLHALLRHIPGSRIVDAPAMDPNPEVWPETVPRSNFWYLARDSDPWISEEDLRYRMYGYGFSYARRLSAEELATQGERDGVPESLARHQFDGIIYGKVGPGQACDPLPFFDDVISAGYPFERVALIYGGDFGLETKQVAQHARIFSGHGLLFFREMMAPPAAFRWVPARVLPRACYADVRWKQFFQLWRQRLACWACRDVDLAVLQLWEPLRALSEGVHWAGAHLPPCWSGLVLLAVPVLADAMQAASLETRDLRCRFFRLQLRKASKRLSFAPRRGRWRLRVGAGAFREAFGVAPWEVAALVASACGGANGGLFDARFTGDGRALRKLRVKGKDSEGESDEP
;
A
#
# COMPACT_ATOMS: atom_id res chain seq x y z
N MET A 1 -15.00 -21.86 -14.23
CA MET A 1 -15.36 -23.29 -14.40
C MET A 1 -15.38 -23.76 -15.87
N ARG A 2 -14.52 -23.23 -16.77
CA ARG A 2 -14.51 -23.62 -18.19
C ARG A 2 -13.13 -23.58 -18.88
N VAL A 3 -12.03 -23.65 -18.12
CA VAL A 3 -10.65 -23.54 -18.65
C VAL A 3 -9.77 -24.75 -18.25
N LEU A 4 -10.36 -25.89 -17.88
CA LEU A 4 -9.61 -26.98 -17.25
C LEU A 4 -9.82 -28.36 -17.90
N PHE A 5 -9.91 -28.42 -19.24
CA PHE A 5 -10.20 -29.68 -19.94
C PHE A 5 -9.35 -30.00 -21.17
N THR A 6 -8.12 -29.47 -21.26
CA THR A 6 -7.22 -29.81 -22.38
C THR A 6 -5.80 -30.15 -21.92
N ALA A 7 -5.67 -31.00 -20.89
CA ALA A 7 -4.37 -31.51 -20.43
C ALA A 7 -4.48 -32.94 -19.85
N LEU A 8 -5.18 -33.85 -20.55
CA LEU A 8 -5.35 -35.25 -20.15
C LEU A 8 -4.96 -36.20 -21.30
N LEU A 9 -3.71 -36.13 -21.78
CA LEU A 9 -3.14 -37.15 -22.69
C LEU A 9 -1.63 -37.40 -22.50
N ALA A 10 -1.08 -37.14 -21.31
CA ALA A 10 0.22 -37.65 -20.92
C ALA A 10 0.14 -38.07 -19.45
N GLY A 11 0.33 -39.35 -19.15
CA GLY A 11 0.19 -39.98 -17.84
C GLY A 11 1.23 -39.52 -16.79
N ARG A 12 1.34 -38.21 -16.57
CA ARG A 12 1.97 -37.64 -15.39
C ARG A 12 0.84 -37.09 -14.54
N CYS A 13 0.60 -37.72 -13.39
CA CYS A 13 -0.15 -37.11 -12.31
C CYS A 13 0.59 -35.82 -11.91
N VAL A 14 0.18 -34.69 -12.50
CA VAL A 14 0.54 -33.40 -11.95
C VAL A 14 -0.27 -33.30 -10.67
N GLU A 15 0.37 -33.49 -9.51
CA GLU A 15 -0.23 -33.11 -8.25
C GLU A 15 -0.69 -31.66 -8.41
N VAL A 16 -2.01 -31.46 -8.37
CA VAL A 16 -2.58 -30.13 -8.31
C VAL A 16 -2.23 -29.62 -6.93
N VAL A 17 -1.07 -28.99 -6.81
CA VAL A 17 -0.67 -28.27 -5.60
C VAL A 17 -1.76 -27.24 -5.37
N ALA A 18 -2.61 -27.49 -4.37
CA ALA A 18 -3.66 -26.56 -3.98
C ALA A 18 -2.99 -25.22 -3.72
N LEU A 19 -3.34 -24.21 -4.51
CA LEU A 19 -2.81 -22.87 -4.30
C LEU A 19 -3.16 -22.45 -2.86
N PRO A 20 -2.21 -21.88 -2.11
CA PRO A 20 -2.47 -21.48 -0.73
C PRO A 20 -3.68 -20.54 -0.68
N PRO A 21 -4.44 -20.51 0.43
CA PRO A 21 -5.66 -19.72 0.57
C PRO A 21 -5.46 -18.20 0.32
N PHE A 22 -4.21 -17.74 0.23
CA PHE A 22 -3.81 -16.36 -0.07
C PHE A 22 -3.48 -16.10 -1.56
N ALA A 23 -3.83 -17.01 -2.47
CA ALA A 23 -3.55 -16.87 -3.91
C ALA A 23 -4.53 -15.95 -4.66
N THR A 24 -5.77 -15.78 -4.16
CA THR A 24 -6.76 -14.88 -4.78
C THR A 24 -6.55 -13.43 -4.35
N ASP A 25 -6.66 -12.49 -5.29
CA ASP A 25 -6.43 -11.06 -5.07
C ASP A 25 -7.60 -10.36 -4.36
N ASP A 26 -7.98 -10.85 -3.18
CA ASP A 26 -9.11 -10.35 -2.39
C ASP A 26 -8.68 -9.45 -1.21
N SER A 27 -7.37 -9.18 -1.08
CA SER A 27 -6.87 -8.32 0.01
C SER A 27 -7.31 -6.86 -0.15
N ALA A 28 -7.81 -6.51 -1.32
CA ALA A 28 -8.40 -5.21 -1.57
C ALA A 28 -9.76 -5.07 -0.85
N GLU A 29 -10.58 -6.11 -0.81
CA GLU A 29 -11.87 -6.11 -0.08
C GLU A 29 -11.69 -6.04 1.44
N CYS A 30 -10.51 -6.43 1.93
CA CYS A 30 -10.16 -6.34 3.35
C CYS A 30 -10.03 -4.91 3.88
N VAL A 31 -9.83 -3.93 3.00
CA VAL A 31 -9.78 -2.52 3.38
C VAL A 31 -11.19 -1.95 3.26
N HIS A 32 -11.78 -1.55 4.39
CA HIS A 32 -13.19 -1.14 4.43
C HIS A 32 -13.53 0.09 3.57
N PHE A 33 -12.52 0.83 3.11
CA PHE A 33 -12.66 1.97 2.21
C PHE A 33 -12.08 1.74 0.79
N HIS A 34 -11.76 0.50 0.44
CA HIS A 34 -11.19 0.19 -0.87
C HIS A 34 -12.11 0.57 -2.03
N ARG A 35 -11.50 1.05 -3.11
CA ARG A 35 -12.18 1.26 -4.38
C ARG A 35 -11.49 0.41 -5.46
N PRO A 36 -12.14 -0.66 -5.95
CA PRO A 36 -11.58 -1.53 -6.99
C PRO A 36 -11.06 -0.75 -8.19
N GLY A 37 -9.84 -1.08 -8.63
CA GLY A 37 -9.18 -0.42 -9.76
C GLY A 37 -8.76 1.02 -9.52
N ARG A 38 -8.72 1.49 -8.27
CA ARG A 38 -8.21 2.81 -7.89
C ARG A 38 -7.04 2.71 -6.90
N ILE A 39 -6.17 3.72 -6.94
CA ILE A 39 -5.07 3.94 -6.00
C ILE A 39 -5.44 5.12 -5.10
N LEU A 40 -5.08 5.04 -3.83
CA LEU A 40 -5.20 6.15 -2.90
C LEU A 40 -3.93 7.00 -3.00
N VAL A 41 -4.10 8.29 -3.25
CA VAL A 41 -3.01 9.27 -3.33
C VAL A 41 -3.18 10.26 -2.19
N TYR A 42 -2.11 10.44 -1.41
CA TYR A 42 -2.00 11.52 -0.43
C TYR A 42 -1.49 12.78 -1.12
N HIS A 43 -2.18 13.89 -0.84
CA HIS A 43 -2.23 15.10 -1.62
C HIS A 43 -2.42 14.80 -3.12
N GLU A 44 -1.31 14.71 -3.84
CA GLU A 44 -1.32 14.87 -5.28
C GLU A 44 -0.40 13.91 -6.04
N ASP A 45 0.67 13.46 -5.38
CA ASP A 45 1.81 12.82 -6.03
C ASP A 45 2.38 11.65 -5.21
N THR A 46 1.76 11.34 -4.07
CA THR A 46 2.26 10.36 -3.11
C THR A 46 1.27 9.20 -3.01
N PRO A 47 1.39 8.16 -3.85
CA PRO A 47 0.60 6.93 -3.68
C PRO A 47 0.91 6.29 -2.34
N ILE A 48 -0.15 5.90 -1.64
CA ILE A 48 -0.03 5.21 -0.37
C ILE A 48 -0.84 3.91 -0.41
N PHE A 49 -0.31 2.90 0.27
CA PHE A 49 -0.96 1.62 0.46
C PHE A 49 -1.33 1.49 1.93
N PRO A 50 -2.59 1.15 2.26
CA PRO A 50 -2.93 0.87 3.64
C PRO A 50 -2.22 -0.43 4.06
N ILE A 51 -1.69 -0.45 5.27
CA ILE A 51 -1.19 -1.64 5.97
C ILE A 51 -1.79 -1.62 7.39
N GLY A 52 -1.77 -2.74 8.10
CA GLY A 52 -2.37 -2.82 9.43
C GLY A 52 -1.62 -3.79 10.32
N ILE A 53 -1.92 -3.71 11.61
CA ILE A 53 -1.47 -4.71 12.57
C ILE A 53 -2.24 -6.00 12.32
N SER A 54 -1.57 -7.13 12.49
CA SER A 54 -2.08 -8.47 12.17
C SER A 54 -1.66 -9.49 13.21
N VAL A 55 -2.22 -10.69 13.20
CA VAL A 55 -1.81 -11.81 14.05
C VAL A 55 -1.33 -12.98 13.20
N PRO A 56 -0.46 -13.87 13.69
CA PRO A 56 -0.18 -15.14 13.01
C PRO A 56 -1.46 -15.90 12.65
N SER A 57 -1.53 -16.52 11.46
CA SER A 57 -2.74 -17.24 11.05
C SER A 57 -3.11 -18.40 11.97
N ASP A 58 -2.12 -19.07 12.56
CA ASP A 58 -2.28 -20.19 13.51
C ASP A 58 -2.92 -19.77 14.85
N MET A 59 -3.00 -18.47 15.14
CA MET A 59 -3.70 -17.95 16.30
C MET A 59 -5.20 -17.76 16.08
N VAL A 60 -5.64 -17.67 14.82
CA VAL A 60 -7.03 -17.37 14.53
C VAL A 60 -7.86 -18.63 14.73
N MET A 61 -8.83 -18.57 15.65
CA MET A 61 -9.68 -19.72 15.97
C MET A 61 -10.39 -20.25 14.72
N ASP A 62 -10.39 -21.57 14.51
CA ASP A 62 -11.10 -22.22 13.40
C ASP A 62 -12.63 -22.22 13.56
N SER A 63 -13.10 -22.20 14.80
CA SER A 63 -14.51 -22.22 15.16
C SER A 63 -14.80 -21.32 16.36
N ILE A 64 -16.08 -21.09 16.64
CA ILE A 64 -16.48 -20.26 17.78
C ILE A 64 -16.13 -20.99 19.08
N PRO A 65 -15.29 -20.42 19.96
CA PRO A 65 -14.97 -21.06 21.24
C PRO A 65 -16.13 -20.96 22.22
N ARG A 66 -16.17 -21.87 23.20
CA ARG A 66 -17.16 -21.86 24.27
C ARG A 66 -17.06 -20.58 25.12
N LYS A 67 -18.15 -19.80 25.14
CA LYS A 67 -18.25 -18.54 25.89
C LYS A 67 -18.87 -18.74 27.27
N VAL A 68 -18.10 -18.50 28.33
CA VAL A 68 -18.53 -18.68 29.73
C VAL A 68 -18.71 -17.37 30.50
N ARG A 69 -18.21 -16.25 29.96
CA ARG A 69 -18.36 -14.91 30.52
C ARG A 69 -18.90 -13.95 29.46
N VAL A 70 -19.54 -12.87 29.89
CA VAL A 70 -20.11 -11.87 28.97
C VAL A 70 -19.06 -10.84 28.58
N HIS A 71 -18.49 -10.11 29.53
CA HIS A 71 -17.58 -8.99 29.28
C HIS A 71 -16.18 -9.22 29.85
N ALA A 72 -15.16 -9.03 29.02
CA ALA A 72 -13.78 -8.85 29.43
C ALA A 72 -13.45 -7.36 29.54
N ASP A 73 -12.96 -6.94 30.70
CA ASP A 73 -12.47 -5.59 30.93
C ASP A 73 -11.21 -5.29 30.09
N PHE A 74 -10.88 -4.01 30.00
CA PHE A 74 -9.67 -3.56 29.32
C PHE A 74 -8.44 -3.99 30.13
N VAL A 75 -7.60 -4.85 29.55
CA VAL A 75 -6.38 -5.41 30.20
C VAL A 75 -5.08 -4.73 29.75
N GLY A 76 -5.15 -3.50 29.26
CA GLY A 76 -3.94 -2.71 28.96
C GLY A 76 -3.66 -1.64 29.99
N SER A 77 -2.46 -1.08 29.93
CA SER A 77 -2.16 0.16 30.65
C SER A 77 -3.12 1.28 30.25
N ARG A 78 -3.57 2.03 31.26
CA ARG A 78 -4.47 3.18 31.09
C ARG A 78 -3.78 4.33 30.39
N ARG A 79 -2.52 4.59 30.75
CA ARG A 79 -1.67 5.69 30.23
C ARG A 79 -0.79 5.26 29.05
N GLY A 80 -0.53 3.97 28.90
CA GLY A 80 0.49 3.46 27.99
C GLY A 80 1.89 3.66 28.60
N GLY A 81 2.80 2.75 28.31
CA GLY A 81 4.17 2.71 28.82
C GLY A 81 4.33 1.99 30.16
N GLU A 82 3.27 1.87 30.96
CA GLU A 82 3.34 1.32 32.31
C GLU A 82 3.23 -0.22 32.29
N ALA A 83 4.37 -0.92 32.28
CA ALA A 83 4.43 -2.38 32.23
C ALA A 83 3.74 -3.05 33.43
N SER A 84 3.80 -2.42 34.61
CA SER A 84 3.20 -2.91 35.86
C SER A 84 1.67 -3.00 35.83
N GLU A 85 1.00 -2.22 34.98
CA GLU A 85 -0.46 -2.24 34.81
C GLU A 85 -0.97 -3.40 33.93
N TYR A 86 -0.08 -4.13 33.25
CA TYR A 86 -0.48 -5.23 32.38
C TYR A 86 -0.73 -6.50 33.18
N LYS A 87 -1.90 -7.10 32.93
CA LYS A 87 -2.36 -8.31 33.62
C LYS A 87 -1.58 -9.57 33.24
N PHE A 88 -0.95 -9.60 32.07
CA PHE A 88 -0.30 -10.78 31.50
C PHE A 88 1.14 -10.45 31.10
N GLY A 89 2.04 -11.40 31.28
CA GLY A 89 3.43 -11.35 30.82
C GLY A 89 3.69 -11.96 29.45
N PRO A 90 4.90 -11.78 28.90
CA PRO A 90 5.34 -12.33 27.62
C PRO A 90 5.25 -13.87 27.58
N MET A 91 5.42 -14.52 28.74
CA MET A 91 5.32 -15.98 28.88
C MET A 91 3.89 -16.49 29.12
N GLU A 92 2.91 -15.59 29.26
CA GLU A 92 1.51 -15.92 29.58
C GLU A 92 0.58 -15.83 28.36
N GLU A 93 1.12 -15.96 27.14
CA GLU A 93 0.36 -15.83 25.89
C GLU A 93 -0.90 -16.71 25.88
N GLN A 94 -0.77 -17.99 26.25
CA GLN A 94 -1.91 -18.92 26.30
C GLN A 94 -3.00 -18.45 27.28
N ARG A 95 -2.58 -17.91 28.43
CA ARG A 95 -3.50 -17.40 29.47
C ARG A 95 -4.22 -16.13 29.02
N TYR A 96 -3.52 -15.28 28.27
CA TYR A 96 -4.07 -14.08 27.62
C TYR A 96 -5.09 -14.44 26.52
N GLN A 97 -4.75 -15.41 25.66
CA GLN A 97 -5.65 -15.92 24.64
C GLN A 97 -6.91 -16.54 25.25
N ASP A 98 -6.75 -17.42 26.25
CA ASP A 98 -7.87 -18.06 26.94
C ASP A 98 -8.76 -17.08 27.69
N PHE A 99 -8.17 -15.99 28.20
CA PHE A 99 -8.93 -14.87 28.73
C PHE A 99 -9.91 -14.37 27.68
N TYR A 100 -9.47 -13.97 26.48
CA TYR A 100 -10.43 -13.51 25.46
C TYR A 100 -11.35 -14.61 24.93
N ARG A 101 -10.86 -15.82 24.70
CA ARG A 101 -11.67 -16.95 24.17
C ARG A 101 -12.92 -17.20 25.02
N ARG A 102 -12.83 -17.06 26.33
CA ARG A 102 -13.91 -17.33 27.29
C ARG A 102 -14.97 -16.22 27.39
N HIS A 103 -14.70 -15.01 26.89
CA HIS A 103 -15.62 -13.88 26.97
C HIS A 103 -16.34 -13.64 25.64
N ARG A 104 -17.60 -13.18 25.71
CA ARG A 104 -18.37 -12.83 24.52
C ARG A 104 -17.90 -11.52 23.89
N PHE A 105 -17.68 -10.53 24.76
CA PHE A 105 -17.26 -9.18 24.42
C PHE A 105 -15.95 -8.84 25.14
N ALA A 106 -15.12 -7.99 24.53
CA ALA A 106 -13.90 -7.51 25.15
C ALA A 106 -13.66 -6.02 24.89
N ALA A 107 -13.41 -5.26 25.97
CA ALA A 107 -13.15 -3.84 25.89
C ALA A 107 -11.81 -3.52 25.22
N THR A 108 -11.87 -2.59 24.27
CA THR A 108 -10.71 -2.03 23.61
C THR A 108 -10.92 -0.55 23.31
N LYS A 109 -9.84 0.17 23.04
CA LYS A 109 -9.85 1.60 22.71
C LYS A 109 -8.60 1.96 21.92
N ARG A 110 -8.60 3.16 21.35
CA ARG A 110 -7.40 3.82 20.83
C ARG A 110 -6.32 3.89 21.93
N LYS A 111 -5.05 3.68 21.54
CA LYS A 111 -3.86 3.93 22.40
C LYS A 111 -3.03 5.06 21.77
N GLY A 112 -1.76 4.82 21.44
CA GLY A 112 -0.95 5.77 20.68
C GLY A 112 -1.55 6.01 19.29
N GLY A 113 -1.84 4.92 18.58
CA GLY A 113 -2.64 4.93 17.35
C GLY A 113 -4.07 4.38 17.51
N TRP A 114 -4.84 4.45 16.43
CA TRP A 114 -6.14 3.77 16.33
C TRP A 114 -5.97 2.29 16.05
N ASP A 115 -4.94 1.90 15.31
CA ASP A 115 -4.65 0.49 15.04
C ASP A 115 -3.73 -0.08 16.11
N ALA A 116 -4.20 -1.12 16.80
CA ALA A 116 -3.51 -1.75 17.91
C ALA A 116 -3.64 -3.27 17.82
N THR A 117 -2.56 -3.98 18.19
CA THR A 117 -2.48 -5.45 18.18
C THR A 117 -3.68 -6.11 18.86
N ARG A 118 -4.14 -5.53 19.97
CA ARG A 118 -5.29 -6.01 20.73
C ARG A 118 -6.57 -6.15 19.90
N HIS A 119 -6.80 -5.27 18.93
CA HIS A 119 -8.00 -5.37 18.08
C HIS A 119 -7.99 -6.68 17.30
N ALA A 120 -6.85 -6.99 16.68
CA ALA A 120 -6.66 -8.24 15.95
C ALA A 120 -6.68 -9.46 16.88
N GLU A 121 -6.06 -9.38 18.06
CA GLU A 121 -6.04 -10.46 19.06
C GLU A 121 -7.45 -10.80 19.59
N ILE A 122 -8.27 -9.80 19.92
CA ILE A 122 -9.66 -10.01 20.35
C ILE A 122 -10.46 -10.71 19.25
N LEU A 123 -10.34 -10.22 18.01
CA LEU A 123 -11.04 -10.78 16.86
C LEU A 123 -10.59 -12.22 16.57
N ALA A 124 -9.29 -12.50 16.66
CA ALA A 124 -8.71 -13.82 16.43
C ALA A 124 -9.20 -14.87 17.43
N MET A 125 -9.52 -14.46 18.67
CA MET A 125 -10.06 -15.33 19.72
C MET A 125 -11.58 -15.54 19.62
N GLY A 126 -12.20 -15.11 18.52
CA GLY A 126 -13.64 -15.23 18.30
C GLY A 126 -14.45 -14.42 19.31
N THR A 127 -13.96 -13.25 19.70
CA THR A 127 -14.59 -12.36 20.68
C THR A 127 -14.97 -11.05 20.00
N VAL A 128 -16.14 -10.50 20.32
CA VAL A 128 -16.62 -9.25 19.72
C VAL A 128 -15.98 -8.08 20.46
N PRO A 129 -15.21 -7.20 19.79
CA PRO A 129 -14.66 -6.02 20.45
C PRO A 129 -15.79 -5.06 20.85
N THR A 130 -15.67 -4.45 22.03
CA THR A 130 -16.40 -3.22 22.38
C THR A 130 -15.40 -2.08 22.34
N PHE A 131 -15.36 -1.36 21.22
CA PHE A 131 -14.32 -0.41 20.86
C PHE A 131 -14.76 1.02 21.17
N ALA A 132 -14.34 1.52 22.33
CA ALA A 132 -14.60 2.90 22.73
C ALA A 132 -14.00 3.90 21.72
N GLY A 133 -14.86 4.77 21.17
CA GLY A 133 -14.49 5.82 20.23
C GLY A 133 -14.46 5.41 18.75
N LEU A 134 -14.87 4.18 18.40
CA LEU A 134 -14.73 3.67 17.04
C LEU A 134 -15.59 4.42 16.00
N ALA A 135 -16.76 4.94 16.42
CA ALA A 135 -17.64 5.70 15.54
C ALA A 135 -17.03 7.06 15.15
N GLU A 136 -16.20 7.62 16.03
CA GLU A 136 -15.48 8.88 15.88
C GLU A 136 -14.12 8.70 15.18
N ALA A 137 -13.69 7.46 14.94
CA ALA A 137 -12.44 7.17 14.27
C ALA A 137 -12.43 7.78 12.85
N PRO A 138 -11.36 8.46 12.44
CA PRO A 138 -11.23 8.98 11.08
C PRO A 138 -11.50 7.89 10.04
N PHE A 139 -12.10 8.26 8.90
CA PHE A 139 -12.54 7.31 7.87
C PHE A 139 -11.41 6.37 7.44
N LEU A 140 -10.18 6.88 7.28
CA LEU A 140 -9.01 6.12 6.86
C LEU A 140 -8.19 5.50 8.01
N ALA A 141 -8.59 5.67 9.27
CA ALA A 141 -7.97 4.99 10.41
C ALA A 141 -8.36 3.50 10.46
N VAL A 142 -7.55 2.64 11.11
CA VAL A 142 -7.77 1.18 11.24
C VAL A 142 -8.26 0.51 9.95
N PRO A 143 -7.49 0.58 8.85
CA PRO A 143 -7.96 0.19 7.52
C PRO A 143 -8.54 -1.23 7.43
N PHE A 144 -8.04 -2.16 8.24
CA PHE A 144 -8.41 -3.58 8.17
C PHE A 144 -9.37 -4.04 9.28
N VAL A 145 -9.63 -3.21 10.29
CA VAL A 145 -10.62 -3.54 11.33
C VAL A 145 -12.02 -3.39 10.72
N PRO A 146 -12.94 -4.38 10.87
CA PRO A 146 -14.26 -4.35 10.25
C PRO A 146 -15.23 -3.39 10.99
N LYS A 147 -14.96 -2.08 10.97
CA LYS A 147 -15.64 -1.04 11.76
C LYS A 147 -17.17 -1.15 11.76
N ALA A 148 -17.76 -1.19 10.57
CA ALA A 148 -19.21 -1.23 10.40
C ALA A 148 -19.84 -2.50 11.02
N ARG A 149 -19.14 -3.63 10.99
CA ARG A 149 -19.61 -4.87 11.64
C ARG A 149 -19.52 -4.77 13.15
N ILE A 150 -18.44 -4.20 13.69
CA ILE A 150 -18.25 -4.02 15.13
C ILE A 150 -19.32 -3.07 15.68
N LEU A 151 -19.51 -1.89 15.07
CA LEU A 151 -20.53 -0.91 15.51
C LEU A 151 -21.95 -1.49 15.45
N ARG A 152 -22.26 -2.27 14.41
CA ARG A 152 -23.54 -2.99 14.32
C ARG A 152 -23.69 -4.03 15.42
N ALA A 153 -22.63 -4.79 15.69
CA ALA A 153 -22.63 -5.81 16.74
C ALA A 153 -22.85 -5.18 18.12
N GLU A 154 -22.18 -4.06 18.42
CA GLU A 154 -22.38 -3.31 19.67
C GLU A 154 -23.84 -2.85 19.80
N ALA A 155 -24.41 -2.25 18.76
CA ALA A 155 -25.79 -1.76 18.78
C ALA A 155 -26.84 -2.88 18.90
N GLN A 156 -26.59 -4.05 18.33
CA GLN A 156 -27.57 -5.16 18.29
C GLN A 156 -27.45 -6.13 19.45
N LEU A 157 -26.23 -6.31 19.98
CA LEU A 157 -25.93 -7.39 20.93
C LEU A 157 -25.76 -6.89 22.37
N LEU A 158 -25.76 -5.58 22.61
CA LEU A 158 -25.63 -4.99 23.94
C LEU A 158 -26.93 -4.28 24.37
N PRO A 159 -27.41 -4.50 25.61
CA PRO A 159 -26.93 -5.50 26.57
C PRO A 159 -27.19 -6.94 26.09
N TYR A 160 -26.28 -7.86 26.42
CA TYR A 160 -26.37 -9.24 25.96
C TYR A 160 -27.51 -10.01 26.61
N SER A 161 -28.20 -10.84 25.82
CA SER A 161 -29.11 -11.87 26.31
C SER A 161 -28.94 -13.18 25.56
N LYS A 162 -29.24 -14.31 26.21
CA LYS A 162 -29.14 -15.65 25.60
C LYS A 162 -30.03 -15.81 24.35
N ARG A 163 -31.08 -14.99 24.19
CA ARG A 163 -31.93 -14.98 22.98
C ARG A 163 -31.17 -14.49 21.75
N LEU A 164 -30.10 -13.71 21.93
CA LEU A 164 -29.25 -13.19 20.87
C LEU A 164 -28.11 -14.15 20.51
N GLU A 165 -27.99 -15.33 21.13
CA GLU A 165 -26.86 -16.25 20.93
C GLU A 165 -26.67 -16.64 19.45
N ALA A 166 -27.77 -16.84 18.70
CA ALA A 166 -27.69 -17.14 17.26
C ALA A 166 -27.12 -15.95 16.46
N VAL A 167 -27.56 -14.73 16.76
CA VAL A 167 -27.08 -13.49 16.11
C VAL A 167 -25.63 -13.22 16.50
N TYR A 168 -25.27 -13.44 17.76
CA TYR A 168 -23.91 -13.37 18.27
C TYR A 168 -23.00 -14.36 17.54
N ASN A 169 -23.38 -15.63 17.43
CA ASN A 169 -22.58 -16.65 16.76
C ASN A 169 -22.42 -16.33 15.27
N ALA A 170 -23.48 -15.91 14.58
CA ALA A 170 -23.37 -15.46 13.19
C ALA A 170 -22.40 -14.27 13.04
N THR A 171 -22.42 -13.34 13.98
CA THR A 171 -21.50 -12.19 14.01
C THR A 171 -20.05 -12.65 14.22
N VAL A 172 -19.79 -13.52 15.20
CA VAL A 172 -18.44 -14.05 15.47
C VAL A 172 -17.90 -14.84 14.27
N HIS A 173 -18.71 -15.65 13.61
CA HIS A 173 -18.31 -16.32 12.37
C HIS A 173 -17.83 -15.32 11.31
N GLN A 174 -18.62 -14.27 11.05
CA GLN A 174 -18.23 -13.24 10.07
C GLN A 174 -16.96 -12.48 10.47
N LEU A 175 -16.75 -12.23 11.77
CA LEU A 175 -15.55 -11.57 12.28
C LEU A 175 -14.32 -12.49 12.19
N LEU A 176 -14.44 -13.77 12.52
CA LEU A 176 -13.36 -14.75 12.36
C LEU A 176 -12.97 -14.91 10.89
N ASP A 177 -13.96 -15.03 10.01
CA ASP A 177 -13.75 -15.12 8.57
C ASP A 177 -13.03 -13.88 8.03
N HIS A 178 -13.41 -12.69 8.50
CA HIS A 178 -12.70 -11.46 8.18
C HIS A 178 -11.26 -11.50 8.70
N THR A 179 -11.05 -11.92 9.95
CA THR A 179 -9.71 -11.99 10.57
C THR A 179 -8.78 -12.91 9.79
N ARG A 180 -9.22 -14.13 9.43
CA ARG A 180 -8.42 -15.08 8.64
C ARG A 180 -8.02 -14.54 7.27
N ARG A 181 -8.92 -13.78 6.62
CA ARG A 181 -8.64 -13.21 5.29
C ARG A 181 -7.80 -11.93 5.37
N CYS A 182 -8.01 -11.10 6.38
CA CYS A 182 -7.65 -9.69 6.33
C CYS A 182 -6.72 -9.20 7.44
N LEU A 183 -6.59 -9.93 8.54
CA LEU A 183 -5.84 -9.51 9.72
C LEU A 183 -4.78 -10.55 10.12
N THR A 184 -4.38 -11.43 9.19
CA THR A 184 -3.25 -12.33 9.41
C THR A 184 -1.92 -11.74 8.95
N ALA A 185 -0.84 -12.18 9.59
CA ALA A 185 0.54 -11.83 9.25
C ALA A 185 0.83 -12.13 7.77
N GLU A 186 0.41 -13.31 7.32
CA GLU A 186 0.47 -13.78 5.94
C GLU A 186 -0.29 -12.87 4.98
N SER A 187 -1.48 -12.39 5.36
CA SER A 187 -2.25 -11.48 4.52
C SER A 187 -1.57 -10.11 4.38
N MET A 188 -0.95 -9.59 5.44
CA MET A 188 -0.16 -8.34 5.38
C MET A 188 1.11 -8.51 4.54
N ALA A 189 1.85 -9.61 4.73
CA ALA A 189 3.02 -9.92 3.93
C ALA A 189 2.68 -10.12 2.46
N ALA A 190 1.64 -10.90 2.14
CA ALA A 190 1.16 -11.08 0.78
C ALA A 190 0.73 -9.76 0.15
N ARG A 191 0.12 -8.86 0.92
CA ARG A 191 -0.24 -7.52 0.44
C ARG A 191 0.99 -6.71 0.03
N VAL A 192 2.04 -6.70 0.86
CA VAL A 192 3.30 -6.02 0.55
C VAL A 192 3.91 -6.63 -0.72
N LEU A 193 4.04 -7.96 -0.79
CA LEU A 193 4.61 -8.63 -1.97
C LEU A 193 3.79 -8.43 -3.25
N ARG A 194 2.45 -8.42 -3.19
CA ARG A 194 1.59 -8.12 -4.35
C ARG A 194 1.76 -6.69 -4.82
N ALA A 195 1.86 -5.74 -3.89
CA ALA A 195 2.14 -4.35 -4.24
C ALA A 195 3.53 -4.21 -4.90
N MET A 196 4.50 -5.04 -4.50
CA MET A 196 5.81 -5.11 -5.16
C MET A 196 5.83 -5.94 -6.45
N GLY A 197 4.72 -6.61 -6.82
CA GLY A 197 4.69 -7.52 -7.96
C GLY A 197 5.55 -8.77 -7.78
N LEU A 198 5.68 -9.25 -6.54
CA LEU A 198 6.42 -10.44 -6.14
C LEU A 198 5.51 -11.60 -5.69
N TRP A 199 4.18 -11.40 -5.67
CA TRP A 199 3.21 -12.42 -5.27
C TRP A 199 1.93 -12.38 -6.14
N PRO A 200 1.25 -13.53 -6.38
CA PRO A 200 1.69 -14.89 -6.08
C PRO A 200 2.89 -15.32 -6.93
N THR A 201 3.71 -16.22 -6.40
CA THR A 201 4.85 -16.76 -7.12
C THR A 201 5.14 -18.20 -6.70
N SER A 202 5.70 -18.99 -7.61
CA SER A 202 6.29 -20.30 -7.34
C SER A 202 7.81 -20.29 -7.43
N ARG A 203 8.40 -19.18 -7.89
CA ARG A 203 9.86 -19.03 -7.97
C ARG A 203 10.42 -18.67 -6.59
N PRO A 204 11.62 -19.15 -6.24
CA PRO A 204 12.31 -18.72 -5.02
C PRO A 204 12.45 -17.20 -4.98
N LEU A 205 12.22 -16.62 -3.81
CA LEU A 205 12.45 -15.18 -3.57
C LEU A 205 13.59 -14.98 -2.58
N ARG A 206 14.51 -14.06 -2.87
CA ARG A 206 15.49 -13.56 -1.91
C ARG A 206 15.14 -12.12 -1.52
N LEU A 207 14.71 -11.90 -0.29
CA LEU A 207 14.26 -10.59 0.19
C LEU A 207 15.25 -10.01 1.19
N LEU A 208 15.50 -8.70 1.10
CA LEU A 208 16.17 -7.95 2.17
C LEU A 208 15.10 -7.29 3.05
N TYR A 209 15.09 -7.58 4.34
CA TYR A 209 14.19 -6.99 5.31
C TYR A 209 14.98 -6.08 6.28
N VAL A 210 14.91 -4.78 6.06
CA VAL A 210 15.62 -3.78 6.85
C VAL A 210 14.71 -3.24 7.93
N THR A 211 15.15 -3.22 9.17
CA THR A 211 14.50 -2.51 10.27
C THR A 211 15.57 -1.94 11.17
N CYS A 212 15.31 -0.80 11.82
CA CYS A 212 16.08 -0.40 13.00
C CYS A 212 15.49 -1.14 14.21
N GLY A 213 16.32 -1.94 14.87
CA GLY A 213 16.04 -2.48 16.20
C GLY A 213 16.85 -1.76 17.28
N PHE A 214 16.85 -2.35 18.46
CA PHE A 214 17.64 -1.93 19.63
C PHE A 214 19.06 -1.49 19.24
N GLY A 215 19.49 -0.33 19.73
CA GLY A 215 20.88 0.11 19.68
C GLY A 215 21.26 1.12 18.59
N PHE A 216 20.39 1.46 17.63
CA PHE A 216 20.82 2.33 16.52
C PHE A 216 21.21 3.77 16.94
N THR A 217 20.71 4.28 18.07
CA THR A 217 20.93 5.69 18.48
C THR A 217 21.41 5.88 19.91
N GLY A 218 21.67 4.81 20.68
CA GLY A 218 22.06 4.91 22.10
C GLY A 218 21.03 5.58 23.03
N ILE A 219 19.87 5.98 22.51
CA ILE A 219 18.81 6.72 23.22
C ILE A 219 17.49 6.00 22.93
N GLY A 220 17.07 5.18 23.88
CA GLY A 220 15.77 4.50 23.87
C GLY A 220 15.77 3.10 23.22
N ASP A 221 15.01 2.21 23.82
CA ASP A 221 14.77 0.85 23.33
C ASP A 221 14.19 0.89 21.92
N GLY A 222 14.90 0.32 20.95
CA GLY A 222 14.59 0.34 19.53
C GLY A 222 13.33 -0.45 19.19
N TRP A 223 12.17 0.12 19.50
CA TRP A 223 10.86 -0.53 19.37
C TRP A 223 10.55 -0.94 17.94
N GLN A 224 10.52 -2.24 17.62
CA GLN A 224 9.97 -2.66 16.33
C GLN A 224 8.45 -2.61 16.39
N GLY A 225 7.84 -1.84 15.47
CA GLY A 225 6.38 -1.72 15.44
C GLY A 225 5.69 -3.06 15.09
N PRO A 226 4.53 -3.38 15.69
CA PRO A 226 3.78 -4.61 15.42
C PRO A 226 3.49 -4.88 13.94
N VAL A 227 3.37 -3.83 13.11
CA VAL A 227 3.21 -3.98 11.66
C VAL A 227 4.46 -4.62 11.04
N SER A 228 5.66 -4.15 11.41
CA SER A 228 6.93 -4.70 10.92
C SER A 228 7.04 -6.19 11.27
N ILE A 229 6.75 -6.52 12.52
CA ILE A 229 6.87 -7.88 13.05
C ILE A 229 5.87 -8.81 12.35
N GLY A 230 4.62 -8.36 12.21
CA GLY A 230 3.58 -9.11 11.51
C GLY A 230 3.94 -9.36 10.03
N ILE A 231 4.51 -8.38 9.33
CA ILE A 231 4.98 -8.59 7.95
C ILE A 231 6.13 -9.59 7.93
N PHE A 232 7.13 -9.45 8.81
CA PHE A 232 8.28 -10.35 8.87
C PHE A 232 7.85 -11.81 9.11
N LEU A 233 7.01 -12.06 10.12
CA LEU A 233 6.44 -13.39 10.40
C LEU A 233 5.62 -13.91 9.21
N GLY A 234 4.80 -13.05 8.60
CA GLY A 234 4.01 -13.41 7.43
C GLY A 234 4.87 -13.80 6.23
N LEU A 235 6.01 -13.15 6.02
CA LEU A 235 6.95 -13.51 4.96
C LEU A 235 7.53 -14.91 5.20
N HIS A 236 7.97 -15.24 6.41
CA HIS A 236 8.44 -16.59 6.74
C HIS A 236 7.36 -17.65 6.50
N ALA A 237 6.14 -17.40 6.98
CA ALA A 237 5.02 -18.33 6.81
C ALA A 237 4.64 -18.55 5.32
N LEU A 238 4.71 -17.51 4.49
CA LEU A 238 4.44 -17.64 3.05
C LEU A 238 5.58 -18.31 2.29
N LEU A 239 6.82 -17.94 2.57
CA LEU A 239 7.99 -18.33 1.77
C LEU A 239 8.58 -19.68 2.15
N ARG A 240 8.32 -20.20 3.35
CA ARG A 240 8.75 -21.56 3.75
C ARG A 240 8.23 -22.66 2.82
N HIS A 241 7.13 -22.41 2.11
CA HIS A 241 6.54 -23.33 1.15
C HIS A 241 7.12 -23.22 -0.26
N ILE A 242 8.07 -22.31 -0.49
CA ILE A 242 8.74 -22.09 -1.78
C ILE A 242 10.24 -22.39 -1.58
N PRO A 243 10.69 -23.62 -1.90
CA PRO A 243 12.07 -24.05 -1.68
C PRO A 243 13.08 -23.07 -2.27
N GLY A 244 14.13 -22.76 -1.49
CA GLY A 244 15.17 -21.81 -1.89
C GLY A 244 14.84 -20.34 -1.64
N SER A 245 13.61 -20.01 -1.20
CA SER A 245 13.33 -18.64 -0.76
C SER A 245 14.07 -18.31 0.53
N ARG A 246 14.53 -17.06 0.66
CA ARG A 246 15.36 -16.59 1.76
C ARG A 246 14.98 -15.16 2.14
N ILE A 247 14.90 -14.89 3.43
CA ILE A 247 14.74 -13.54 3.99
C ILE A 247 16.04 -13.22 4.71
N VAL A 248 16.73 -12.17 4.27
CA VAL A 248 17.92 -11.65 4.94
C VAL A 248 17.49 -10.41 5.71
N ASP A 249 17.61 -10.41 7.03
CA ASP A 249 17.34 -9.22 7.85
C ASP A 249 18.63 -8.44 8.09
N ALA A 250 18.51 -7.11 8.27
CA ALA A 250 19.66 -6.26 8.59
C ALA A 250 20.27 -6.63 9.96
N PRO A 251 21.61 -6.58 10.12
CA PRO A 251 22.25 -6.84 11.41
C PRO A 251 21.81 -5.81 12.46
N ALA A 252 21.75 -6.23 13.71
CA ALA A 252 21.68 -5.30 14.84
C ALA A 252 22.98 -4.47 14.85
N MET A 253 22.86 -3.16 14.68
CA MET A 253 24.00 -2.26 14.42
C MET A 253 24.82 -1.89 15.66
N ASP A 254 24.39 -2.29 16.85
CA ASP A 254 25.16 -2.10 18.09
C ASP A 254 24.83 -3.21 19.09
N PRO A 255 25.50 -4.37 19.00
CA PRO A 255 25.48 -5.30 20.11
C PRO A 255 26.33 -4.65 21.20
N ASN A 256 25.72 -3.93 22.14
CA ASN A 256 26.38 -3.70 23.42
C ASN A 256 26.81 -5.10 23.91
N PRO A 257 28.13 -5.40 23.96
CA PRO A 257 28.60 -6.76 24.19
C PRO A 257 28.26 -7.25 25.61
N GLU A 258 27.94 -6.33 26.53
CA GLU A 258 27.42 -6.66 27.87
C GLU A 258 25.96 -7.16 27.83
N VAL A 259 25.21 -6.75 26.81
CA VAL A 259 23.79 -7.10 26.62
C VAL A 259 23.61 -8.24 25.62
N TRP A 260 24.53 -8.37 24.67
CA TRP A 260 24.45 -9.29 23.54
C TRP A 260 25.71 -10.15 23.43
N PRO A 261 25.72 -11.34 24.05
CA PRO A 261 26.85 -12.26 23.90
C PRO A 261 27.03 -12.64 22.42
N GLU A 262 28.28 -12.91 22.02
CA GLU A 262 28.64 -13.24 20.62
C GLU A 262 27.89 -14.45 20.06
N THR A 263 27.34 -15.30 20.93
CA THR A 263 26.57 -16.49 20.58
C THR A 263 25.15 -16.20 20.08
N VAL A 264 24.63 -14.99 20.29
CA VAL A 264 23.26 -14.65 19.91
C VAL A 264 23.21 -14.20 18.45
N PRO A 265 22.27 -14.71 17.64
CA PRO A 265 22.05 -14.20 16.29
C PRO A 265 21.84 -12.68 16.33
N ARG A 266 22.68 -11.91 15.62
CA ARG A 266 22.57 -10.43 15.54
C ARG A 266 21.39 -9.99 14.67
N SER A 267 20.24 -10.62 14.86
CA SER A 267 18.98 -10.27 14.22
C SER A 267 18.28 -9.19 15.03
N ASN A 268 17.70 -8.21 14.34
CA ASN A 268 16.76 -7.28 14.97
C ASN A 268 15.48 -8.00 15.47
N PHE A 269 15.25 -9.23 15.05
CA PHE A 269 14.09 -10.07 15.38
C PHE A 269 14.43 -11.27 16.27
N TRP A 270 15.54 -11.21 17.01
CA TRP A 270 16.01 -12.28 17.91
C TRP A 270 14.92 -12.90 18.81
N TYR A 271 14.00 -12.09 19.35
CA TYR A 271 12.92 -12.54 20.26
C TYR A 271 11.82 -13.35 19.55
N LEU A 272 11.85 -13.41 18.21
CA LEU A 272 10.98 -14.29 17.43
C LEU A 272 11.51 -15.72 17.42
N ALA A 273 12.78 -15.98 17.75
CA ALA A 273 13.33 -17.34 17.81
C ALA A 273 12.79 -18.11 19.04
N ARG A 274 12.39 -19.37 18.85
CA ARG A 274 11.93 -20.27 19.93
C ARG A 274 13.03 -20.62 20.89
N ASP A 275 14.20 -20.85 20.32
CA ASP A 275 15.39 -21.33 21.03
C ASP A 275 16.29 -20.16 21.48
N SER A 276 15.76 -18.92 21.45
CA SER A 276 16.49 -17.77 21.99
C SER A 276 16.68 -17.96 23.50
N ASP A 277 17.95 -17.93 23.89
CA ASP A 277 18.58 -18.31 25.15
C ASP A 277 17.80 -18.13 26.49
N PRO A 278 18.11 -18.95 27.52
CA PRO A 278 17.54 -18.91 28.87
C PRO A 278 18.04 -17.74 29.75
N TRP A 279 18.90 -16.84 29.23
CA TRP A 279 19.59 -15.83 30.04
C TRP A 279 18.81 -14.52 30.25
N ILE A 280 17.74 -14.28 29.49
CA ILE A 280 16.93 -13.07 29.67
C ILE A 280 15.86 -13.35 30.72
N SER A 281 15.91 -12.59 31.82
CA SER A 281 14.93 -12.71 32.89
C SER A 281 13.51 -12.44 32.36
N GLU A 282 12.49 -13.03 32.98
CA GLU A 282 11.10 -12.73 32.61
C GLU A 282 10.79 -11.23 32.77
N GLU A 283 11.40 -10.57 33.75
CA GLU A 283 11.28 -9.13 33.98
C GLU A 283 11.87 -8.32 32.81
N ASP A 284 13.08 -8.68 32.35
CA ASP A 284 13.69 -8.06 31.18
C ASP A 284 12.89 -8.32 29.90
N LEU A 285 12.35 -9.53 29.74
CA LEU A 285 11.44 -9.82 28.62
C LEU A 285 10.15 -9.00 28.74
N ARG A 286 9.59 -8.82 29.94
CA ARG A 286 8.39 -7.98 30.16
C ARG A 286 8.67 -6.53 29.78
N TYR A 287 9.84 -6.01 30.13
CA TYR A 287 10.27 -4.66 29.82
C TYR A 287 10.57 -4.50 28.33
N ARG A 288 11.37 -5.39 27.74
CA ARG A 288 11.83 -5.31 26.35
C ARG A 288 10.78 -5.70 25.33
N MET A 289 9.88 -6.63 25.67
CA MET A 289 8.75 -7.04 24.83
C MET A 289 7.46 -6.27 25.17
N TYR A 290 7.59 -5.23 25.99
CA TYR A 290 6.51 -4.32 26.31
C TYR A 290 5.84 -3.77 25.05
N GLY A 291 4.53 -4.04 24.89
CA GLY A 291 3.76 -3.51 23.77
C GLY A 291 4.01 -4.17 22.42
N TYR A 292 4.89 -5.17 22.32
CA TYR A 292 5.13 -5.92 21.09
C TYR A 292 3.96 -6.85 20.75
N GLY A 293 3.10 -7.16 21.73
CA GLY A 293 2.04 -8.15 21.58
C GLY A 293 2.56 -9.53 21.95
N PHE A 294 1.86 -10.19 22.87
CA PHE A 294 2.18 -11.54 23.35
C PHE A 294 2.24 -12.57 22.20
N SER A 295 1.58 -12.21 21.09
CA SER A 295 1.26 -13.03 19.94
C SER A 295 2.42 -13.33 18.98
N TYR A 296 3.52 -12.58 19.01
CA TYR A 296 4.58 -12.71 18.00
C TYR A 296 5.86 -13.40 18.49
N ALA A 297 6.07 -13.49 19.80
CA ALA A 297 7.28 -14.06 20.37
C ALA A 297 7.47 -15.53 20.00
N ARG A 298 8.73 -15.98 19.87
CA ARG A 298 9.07 -17.41 19.78
C ARG A 298 8.29 -18.18 18.70
N ARG A 299 8.13 -17.58 17.52
CA ARG A 299 7.40 -18.19 16.40
C ARG A 299 8.31 -18.90 15.40
N LEU A 300 9.56 -18.48 15.29
CA LEU A 300 10.55 -18.97 14.33
C LEU A 300 11.61 -19.86 15.01
N SER A 301 12.25 -20.76 14.29
CA SER A 301 13.49 -21.40 14.73
C SER A 301 14.69 -20.46 14.52
N ALA A 302 15.82 -20.75 15.19
CA ALA A 302 17.05 -20.00 14.93
C ALA A 302 17.54 -20.15 13.48
N GLU A 303 17.31 -21.30 12.85
CA GLU A 303 17.68 -21.59 11.45
C GLU A 303 16.84 -20.82 10.43
N GLU A 304 15.61 -20.45 10.79
CA GLU A 304 14.73 -19.63 9.97
C GLU A 304 15.23 -18.19 9.90
N LEU A 305 15.92 -17.70 10.93
CA LEU A 305 16.55 -16.37 10.90
C LEU A 305 17.82 -16.40 10.04
N ALA A 306 18.17 -15.27 9.42
CA ALA A 306 19.37 -15.19 8.61
C ALA A 306 20.63 -15.49 9.44
N THR A 307 21.68 -15.97 8.77
CA THR A 307 22.99 -16.18 9.41
C THR A 307 23.77 -14.87 9.48
N GLN A 308 24.76 -14.78 10.38
CA GLN A 308 25.61 -13.58 10.49
C GLN A 308 26.31 -13.24 9.17
N GLY A 309 26.89 -14.24 8.49
CA GLY A 309 27.58 -14.03 7.22
C GLY A 309 26.67 -13.50 6.10
N GLU A 310 25.38 -13.86 6.08
CA GLU A 310 24.42 -13.29 5.15
C GLU A 310 24.15 -11.80 5.41
N ARG A 311 24.21 -11.38 6.68
CA ARG A 311 23.99 -9.98 7.09
C ARG A 311 25.19 -9.10 6.78
N ASP A 312 26.39 -9.62 7.02
CA ASP A 312 27.63 -8.89 6.77
C ASP A 312 27.86 -8.64 5.28
N GLY A 313 27.37 -9.53 4.41
CA GLY A 313 27.46 -9.41 2.95
C GLY A 313 26.31 -8.64 2.27
N VAL A 314 25.53 -7.84 3.02
CA VAL A 314 24.39 -7.09 2.46
C VAL A 314 24.83 -6.07 1.41
N PRO A 315 25.84 -5.20 1.63
CA PRO A 315 26.29 -4.23 0.63
C PRO A 315 26.71 -4.88 -0.70
N GLU A 316 27.49 -5.97 -0.66
CA GLU A 316 27.93 -6.70 -1.86
C GLU A 316 26.77 -7.43 -2.54
N SER A 317 25.77 -7.87 -1.77
CA SER A 317 24.56 -8.50 -2.31
C SER A 317 23.66 -7.47 -2.99
N LEU A 318 23.58 -6.25 -2.44
CA LEU A 318 22.89 -5.11 -3.04
C LEU A 318 23.54 -4.70 -4.36
N ALA A 319 24.86 -4.47 -4.37
CA ALA A 319 25.62 -4.11 -5.56
C ALA A 319 25.50 -5.15 -6.69
N ARG A 320 25.35 -6.44 -6.34
CA ARG A 320 25.14 -7.55 -7.29
C ARG A 320 23.67 -7.83 -7.62
N HIS A 321 22.73 -7.00 -7.19
CA HIS A 321 21.29 -7.18 -7.41
C HIS A 321 20.74 -8.56 -6.99
N GLN A 322 21.24 -9.11 -5.87
CA GLN A 322 20.85 -10.45 -5.44
C GLN A 322 19.47 -10.52 -4.78
N PHE A 323 18.88 -9.39 -4.44
CA PHE A 323 17.57 -9.33 -3.81
C PHE A 323 16.47 -9.10 -4.86
N ASP A 324 15.36 -9.83 -4.71
CA ASP A 324 14.14 -9.63 -5.50
C ASP A 324 13.33 -8.42 -5.04
N GLY A 325 13.49 -8.05 -3.76
CA GLY A 325 12.79 -6.95 -3.13
C GLY A 325 13.42 -6.57 -1.80
N ILE A 326 13.28 -5.29 -1.46
CA ILE A 326 13.80 -4.68 -0.24
C ILE A 326 12.62 -4.10 0.52
N ILE A 327 12.51 -4.45 1.80
CA ILE A 327 11.41 -4.03 2.67
C ILE A 327 12.01 -3.32 3.87
N TYR A 328 11.77 -2.01 3.99
CA TYR A 328 12.04 -1.25 5.19
C TYR A 328 10.84 -1.38 6.12
N GLY A 329 10.91 -2.33 7.06
CA GLY A 329 9.84 -2.68 7.98
C GLY A 329 9.45 -1.57 8.96
N LYS A 330 10.31 -0.56 9.13
CA LYS A 330 10.08 0.58 10.00
C LYS A 330 10.69 1.83 9.37
N VAL A 331 9.84 2.82 9.11
CA VAL A 331 10.21 4.09 8.46
C VAL A 331 9.50 5.25 9.14
N GLY A 332 10.22 6.37 9.31
CA GLY A 332 9.65 7.63 9.74
C GLY A 332 10.55 8.41 10.71
N PRO A 333 10.32 9.73 10.81
CA PRO A 333 11.12 10.62 11.62
C PRO A 333 11.05 10.25 13.10
N GLY A 334 12.21 10.27 13.76
CA GLY A 334 12.31 9.98 15.19
C GLY A 334 12.05 8.52 15.56
N GLN A 335 11.99 7.60 14.59
CA GLN A 335 11.82 6.17 14.85
C GLN A 335 13.16 5.43 15.03
N ALA A 336 14.27 6.15 15.26
CA ALA A 336 15.64 5.62 15.36
C ALA A 336 16.12 4.90 14.08
N CYS A 337 15.50 5.19 12.94
CA CYS A 337 15.77 4.59 11.63
C CYS A 337 16.31 5.63 10.63
N ASP A 338 16.63 6.85 11.05
CA ASP A 338 17.07 7.92 10.16
C ASP A 338 18.54 8.27 10.45
N PRO A 339 19.46 8.10 9.46
CA PRO A 339 19.20 7.63 8.09
C PRO A 339 18.85 6.13 8.00
N LEU A 340 18.05 5.76 6.98
CA LEU A 340 17.63 4.38 6.74
C LEU A 340 18.85 3.49 6.43
N PRO A 341 19.04 2.35 7.13
CA PRO A 341 20.21 1.48 6.91
C PRO A 341 20.27 0.97 5.46
N PHE A 342 21.47 1.00 4.87
CA PHE A 342 21.74 0.60 3.48
C PHE A 342 20.94 1.37 2.42
N PHE A 343 20.28 2.47 2.76
CA PHE A 343 19.42 3.17 1.80
C PHE A 343 20.22 3.77 0.64
N ASP A 344 21.37 4.37 0.93
CA ASP A 344 22.26 4.87 -0.12
C ASP A 344 22.80 3.74 -1.00
N ASP A 345 23.07 2.56 -0.45
CA ASP A 345 23.46 1.37 -1.22
C ASP A 345 22.34 0.89 -2.14
N VAL A 346 21.10 0.89 -1.66
CA VAL A 346 19.91 0.53 -2.44
C VAL A 346 19.71 1.48 -3.62
N ILE A 347 19.85 2.80 -3.37
CA ILE A 347 19.74 3.82 -4.40
C ILE A 347 20.91 3.74 -5.39
N SER A 348 22.13 3.55 -4.90
CA SER A 348 23.34 3.45 -5.72
C SER A 348 23.36 2.20 -6.59
N ALA A 349 22.86 1.07 -6.08
CA ALA A 349 22.62 -0.13 -6.87
C ALA A 349 21.48 0.09 -7.89
N GLY A 350 20.62 1.09 -7.70
CA GLY A 350 19.55 1.39 -8.66
C GLY A 350 18.36 0.44 -8.57
N TYR A 351 18.04 -0.10 -7.40
CA TYR A 351 16.86 -0.96 -7.28
C TYR A 351 15.59 -0.25 -7.76
N PRO A 352 14.73 -0.93 -8.55
CA PRO A 352 13.49 -0.32 -9.02
C PRO A 352 12.57 0.06 -7.87
N PHE A 353 11.91 1.21 -7.98
CA PHE A 353 10.98 1.74 -6.97
C PHE A 353 9.94 0.72 -6.50
N GLU A 354 9.34 -0.06 -7.41
CA GLU A 354 8.33 -1.07 -7.08
C GLU A 354 8.91 -2.29 -6.34
N ARG A 355 10.23 -2.45 -6.31
CA ARG A 355 10.92 -3.48 -5.53
C ARG A 355 11.38 -2.98 -4.17
N VAL A 356 11.06 -1.75 -3.80
CA VAL A 356 11.33 -1.18 -2.49
C VAL A 356 10.01 -0.89 -1.79
N ALA A 357 9.82 -1.41 -0.58
CA ALA A 357 8.67 -1.13 0.27
C ALA A 357 9.11 -0.36 1.53
N LEU A 358 8.36 0.68 1.87
CA LEU A 358 8.63 1.57 3.01
C LEU A 358 7.44 1.53 3.96
N ILE A 359 7.60 0.90 5.13
CA ILE A 359 6.51 0.63 6.07
C ILE A 359 6.47 1.70 7.18
N TYR A 360 5.49 2.60 7.09
CA TYR A 360 5.13 3.56 8.14
C TYR A 360 4.14 2.90 9.11
N GLY A 361 4.70 2.05 9.98
CA GLY A 361 3.96 1.23 10.95
C GLY A 361 3.80 1.83 12.34
N GLY A 362 4.26 3.07 12.57
CA GLY A 362 4.25 3.73 13.86
C GLY A 362 2.88 4.29 14.27
N ASP A 363 2.84 4.85 15.49
CA ASP A 363 1.62 5.43 16.08
C ASP A 363 1.22 6.79 15.51
N PHE A 364 2.15 7.46 14.85
CA PHE A 364 1.94 8.74 14.20
C PHE A 364 1.69 8.53 12.71
N GLY A 365 0.63 9.15 12.19
CA GLY A 365 0.26 9.08 10.78
C GLY A 365 0.60 10.34 10.00
N LEU A 366 -0.10 10.50 8.87
CA LEU A 366 0.04 11.62 7.93
C LEU A 366 -0.40 12.98 8.50
N GLU A 367 -1.08 13.00 9.63
CA GLU A 367 -1.46 14.20 10.38
C GLU A 367 -0.24 14.88 11.02
N THR A 368 0.83 14.11 11.23
CA THR A 368 2.09 14.61 11.77
C THR A 368 2.93 15.18 10.63
N LYS A 369 3.20 16.49 10.68
CA LYS A 369 3.92 17.23 9.61
C LYS A 369 5.26 16.58 9.24
N GLN A 370 6.01 16.12 10.24
CA GLN A 370 7.31 15.47 10.03
C GLN A 370 7.13 14.15 9.26
N VAL A 371 6.16 13.32 9.64
CA VAL A 371 5.87 12.05 8.97
C VAL A 371 5.43 12.30 7.53
N ALA A 372 4.53 13.27 7.31
CA ALA A 372 4.09 13.65 5.96
C ALA A 372 5.24 14.18 5.09
N GLN A 373 6.14 14.99 5.64
CA GLN A 373 7.32 15.50 4.93
C GLN A 373 8.28 14.36 4.58
N HIS A 374 8.58 13.48 5.54
CA HIS A 374 9.41 12.30 5.33
C HIS A 374 8.82 11.40 4.24
N ALA A 375 7.51 11.11 4.30
CA ALA A 375 6.80 10.36 3.28
C ALA A 375 6.98 10.94 1.87
N ARG A 376 6.89 12.27 1.73
CA ARG A 376 7.06 12.93 0.43
C ARG A 376 8.48 12.81 -0.09
N ILE A 377 9.50 12.97 0.77
CA ILE A 377 10.92 12.79 0.41
C ILE A 377 11.13 11.36 -0.13
N PHE A 378 10.64 10.36 0.60
CA PHE A 378 10.86 8.95 0.23
C PHE A 378 9.88 8.41 -0.83
N SER A 379 8.85 9.18 -1.21
CA SER A 379 7.82 8.78 -2.19
C SER A 379 8.37 8.50 -3.59
N GLY A 380 9.59 8.91 -3.91
CA GLY A 380 10.28 8.60 -5.17
C GLY A 380 11.17 7.36 -5.11
N HIS A 381 11.30 6.73 -3.94
CA HIS A 381 12.29 5.67 -3.70
C HIS A 381 11.68 4.32 -3.33
N GLY A 382 10.42 4.27 -2.89
CA GLY A 382 9.70 3.01 -2.72
C GLY A 382 8.19 3.16 -2.53
N LEU A 383 7.49 2.03 -2.57
CA LEU A 383 6.07 1.92 -2.28
C LEU A 383 5.83 2.23 -0.80
N LEU A 384 5.01 3.25 -0.52
CA LEU A 384 4.74 3.68 0.85
C LEU A 384 3.54 2.95 1.43
N PHE A 385 3.73 2.29 2.57
CA PHE A 385 2.66 1.63 3.31
C PHE A 385 2.38 2.36 4.61
N PHE A 386 1.13 2.73 4.86
CA PHE A 386 0.73 3.49 6.05
C PHE A 386 -0.26 2.72 6.91
N ARG A 387 0.06 2.62 8.20
CA ARG A 387 -0.86 2.10 9.21
C ARG A 387 -1.89 3.15 9.59
N GLU A 388 -1.41 4.33 10.00
CA GLU A 388 -2.23 5.47 10.38
C GLU A 388 -2.27 6.49 9.23
N MET A 389 -3.42 6.58 8.55
CA MET A 389 -3.64 7.53 7.45
C MET A 389 -4.58 8.67 7.88
N MET A 390 -4.42 9.16 9.10
CA MET A 390 -5.22 10.31 9.53
C MET A 390 -4.68 11.56 8.83
N ALA A 391 -5.52 12.24 8.08
CA ALA A 391 -5.29 13.59 7.59
C ALA A 391 -6.67 14.15 7.17
N PRO A 392 -6.79 15.46 6.87
CA PRO A 392 -8.05 15.99 6.34
C PRO A 392 -8.48 15.20 5.10
N PRO A 393 -9.77 14.81 4.95
CA PRO A 393 -10.23 14.03 3.80
C PRO A 393 -9.89 14.64 2.43
N ALA A 394 -9.83 15.97 2.34
CA ALA A 394 -9.43 16.71 1.15
C ALA A 394 -7.97 16.46 0.72
N ALA A 395 -7.11 15.97 1.64
CA ALA A 395 -5.75 15.57 1.34
C ALA A 395 -5.68 14.19 0.67
N PHE A 396 -6.79 13.48 0.49
CA PHE A 396 -6.80 12.17 -0.16
C PHE A 396 -7.61 12.19 -1.45
N ARG A 397 -7.09 11.55 -2.48
CA ARG A 397 -7.80 11.35 -3.73
C ARG A 397 -7.67 9.92 -4.22
N TRP A 398 -8.79 9.37 -4.68
CA TRP A 398 -8.80 8.11 -5.39
C TRP A 398 -8.60 8.32 -6.88
N VAL A 399 -7.50 7.80 -7.41
CA VAL A 399 -7.15 7.92 -8.83
C VAL A 399 -7.33 6.58 -9.53
N PRO A 400 -7.84 6.53 -10.78
CA PRO A 400 -7.97 5.27 -11.51
C PRO A 400 -6.60 4.64 -11.82
N ALA A 401 -6.32 3.48 -11.21
CA ALA A 401 -5.04 2.76 -11.34
C ALA A 401 -4.71 2.39 -12.79
N ARG A 402 -5.76 2.08 -13.57
CA ARG A 402 -5.61 1.74 -14.99
C ARG A 402 -5.05 2.89 -15.82
N VAL A 403 -5.31 4.13 -15.40
CA VAL A 403 -4.94 5.36 -16.11
C VAL A 403 -3.62 5.90 -15.58
N LEU A 404 -3.40 5.81 -14.28
CA LEU A 404 -2.17 6.23 -13.63
C LEU A 404 -1.44 4.98 -13.13
N PRO A 405 -0.70 4.27 -14.01
CA PRO A 405 0.10 3.13 -13.58
C PRO A 405 1.13 3.59 -12.53
N ARG A 406 1.54 2.67 -11.64
CA ARG A 406 2.47 2.97 -10.55
C ARG A 406 3.76 3.65 -11.01
N ALA A 407 4.27 3.28 -12.19
CA ALA A 407 5.45 3.89 -12.81
C ALA A 407 5.34 5.43 -12.99
N CYS A 408 4.12 5.97 -13.13
CA CYS A 408 3.89 7.42 -13.20
C CYS A 408 4.23 8.16 -11.90
N TYR A 409 4.26 7.45 -10.77
CA TYR A 409 4.55 8.01 -9.46
C TYR A 409 5.94 7.62 -8.95
N ALA A 410 6.64 6.74 -9.65
CA ALA A 410 7.99 6.33 -9.27
C ALA A 410 9.01 7.41 -9.68
N ASP A 411 8.89 7.93 -10.90
CA ASP A 411 9.87 8.89 -11.43
C ASP A 411 9.51 10.34 -11.07
N VAL A 412 10.48 11.07 -10.51
CA VAL A 412 10.34 12.48 -10.14
C VAL A 412 9.96 13.36 -11.34
N ARG A 413 10.44 13.05 -12.55
CA ARG A 413 10.12 13.78 -13.77
C ARG A 413 8.67 13.58 -14.17
N TRP A 414 8.11 12.38 -13.98
CA TRP A 414 6.67 12.16 -14.19
C TRP A 414 5.84 12.94 -13.17
N LYS A 415 6.24 12.96 -11.89
CA LYS A 415 5.57 13.81 -10.87
C LYS A 415 5.59 15.28 -11.27
N GLN A 416 6.75 15.80 -11.66
CA GLN A 416 6.91 17.17 -12.13
C GLN A 416 6.03 17.45 -13.36
N PHE A 417 6.00 16.54 -14.33
CA PHE A 417 5.12 16.65 -15.50
C PHE A 417 3.65 16.74 -15.11
N PHE A 418 3.15 15.89 -14.20
CA PHE A 418 1.75 15.94 -13.79
C PHE A 418 1.40 17.19 -12.96
N GLN A 419 2.37 17.73 -12.20
CA GLN A 419 2.21 19.02 -11.54
C GLN A 419 2.05 20.15 -12.56
N LEU A 420 2.95 20.22 -13.56
CA LEU A 420 2.89 21.20 -14.65
C LEU A 420 1.61 21.02 -15.49
N TRP A 421 1.19 19.78 -15.75
CA TRP A 421 -0.05 19.48 -16.47
C TRP A 421 -1.26 20.12 -15.79
N ARG A 422 -1.36 20.08 -14.46
CA ARG A 422 -2.45 20.73 -13.73
C ARG A 422 -2.40 22.24 -13.81
N GLN A 423 -1.21 22.82 -13.69
CA GLN A 423 -1.03 24.27 -13.88
C GLN A 423 -1.49 24.68 -15.28
N ARG A 424 -1.18 23.86 -16.30
CA ARG A 424 -1.66 24.06 -17.67
C ARG A 424 -3.19 23.95 -17.80
N LEU A 425 -3.85 23.07 -17.05
CA LEU A 425 -5.32 23.01 -17.02
C LEU A 425 -5.94 24.30 -16.45
N ALA A 426 -5.26 24.97 -15.52
CA ALA A 426 -5.68 26.25 -14.96
C ALA A 426 -5.31 27.44 -15.87
N CYS A 427 -4.21 27.35 -16.61
CA CYS A 427 -3.75 28.36 -17.56
C CYS A 427 -3.34 27.74 -18.90
N TRP A 428 -4.24 27.83 -19.87
CA TRP A 428 -3.94 27.45 -21.25
C TRP A 428 -3.03 28.48 -21.91
N ALA A 429 -1.97 28.02 -22.58
CA ALA A 429 -0.95 28.85 -23.24
C ALA A 429 -0.10 29.73 -22.30
N CYS A 430 0.03 29.35 -21.03
CA CYS A 430 1.06 29.93 -20.16
C CYS A 430 2.46 29.52 -20.63
N ARG A 431 3.21 30.46 -21.23
CA ARG A 431 4.54 30.22 -21.82
C ARG A 431 5.50 29.52 -20.84
N ASP A 432 5.51 29.92 -19.57
CA ASP A 432 6.43 29.38 -18.57
C ASP A 432 6.14 27.91 -18.25
N VAL A 433 4.86 27.55 -18.13
CA VAL A 433 4.42 26.16 -17.92
C VAL A 433 4.76 25.32 -19.14
N ASP A 434 4.51 25.86 -20.33
CA ASP A 434 4.74 25.16 -21.59
C ASP A 434 6.24 24.90 -21.82
N LEU A 435 7.09 25.89 -21.56
CA LEU A 435 8.54 25.76 -21.64
C LEU A 435 9.06 24.72 -20.62
N ALA A 436 8.57 24.75 -19.39
CA ALA A 436 8.94 23.78 -18.37
C ALA A 436 8.54 22.34 -18.78
N VAL A 437 7.38 22.15 -19.42
CA VAL A 437 6.99 20.82 -19.93
C VAL A 437 7.87 20.39 -21.10
N LEU A 438 8.24 21.30 -22.01
CA LEU A 438 9.14 21.00 -23.13
C LEU A 438 10.52 20.58 -22.64
N GLN A 439 11.03 21.17 -21.56
CA GLN A 439 12.31 20.76 -20.94
C GLN A 439 12.26 19.31 -20.42
N LEU A 440 11.08 18.80 -20.06
CA LEU A 440 10.90 17.41 -19.61
C LEU A 440 10.73 16.41 -20.77
N TRP A 441 10.47 16.88 -21.99
CA TRP A 441 10.17 16.01 -23.13
C TRP A 441 11.26 14.97 -23.38
N GLU A 442 12.51 15.40 -23.53
CA GLU A 442 13.61 14.49 -23.87
C GLU A 442 13.89 13.45 -22.78
N PRO A 443 14.01 13.83 -21.49
CA PRO A 443 14.14 12.86 -20.40
C PRO A 443 12.96 11.87 -20.30
N LEU A 444 11.72 12.34 -20.48
CA LEU A 444 10.53 11.49 -20.39
C LEU A 444 10.37 10.57 -21.60
N ARG A 445 10.79 11.02 -22.79
CA ARG A 445 10.87 10.19 -24.00
C ARG A 445 11.90 9.09 -23.80
N ALA A 446 13.12 9.42 -23.38
CA ALA A 446 14.19 8.45 -23.14
C ALA A 446 13.76 7.37 -22.13
N LEU A 447 13.10 7.76 -21.04
CA LEU A 447 12.51 6.82 -20.07
C LEU A 447 11.51 5.84 -20.70
N SER A 448 10.76 6.28 -21.72
CA SER A 448 9.80 5.42 -22.40
C SER A 448 10.43 4.46 -23.42
N GLU A 449 11.66 4.75 -23.84
CA GLU A 449 12.39 4.02 -24.87
C GLU A 449 13.42 3.05 -24.28
N GLY A 450 13.92 3.28 -23.06
CA GLY A 450 15.22 2.72 -22.65
C GLY A 450 15.39 2.17 -21.23
N VAL A 451 14.42 1.46 -20.64
CA VAL A 451 14.69 0.77 -19.36
C VAL A 451 14.36 -0.72 -19.43
N HIS A 452 15.39 -1.51 -19.72
CA HIS A 452 15.40 -2.96 -19.52
C HIS A 452 16.09 -3.26 -18.18
N TRP A 453 15.34 -3.33 -17.09
CA TRP A 453 15.82 -3.99 -15.87
C TRP A 453 15.76 -5.50 -16.09
N ALA A 454 16.80 -6.23 -15.67
CA ALA A 454 16.96 -7.68 -15.79
C ALA A 454 15.67 -8.46 -15.44
N GLY A 455 14.82 -8.70 -16.43
CA GLY A 455 13.59 -9.50 -16.32
C GLY A 455 12.32 -8.77 -15.85
N ALA A 456 12.33 -7.47 -15.52
CA ALA A 456 11.14 -6.73 -15.09
C ALA A 456 10.81 -5.56 -16.04
N HIS A 457 9.83 -5.78 -16.94
CA HIS A 457 9.28 -4.70 -17.76
C HIS A 457 8.32 -3.84 -16.94
N LEU A 458 8.80 -2.73 -16.37
CA LEU A 458 7.89 -1.68 -15.96
C LEU A 458 7.15 -1.15 -17.19
N PRO A 459 5.81 -1.14 -17.20
CA PRO A 459 5.12 -0.46 -18.26
C PRO A 459 5.45 1.04 -18.12
N PRO A 460 5.86 1.72 -19.21
CA PRO A 460 6.08 3.16 -19.16
C PRO A 460 4.79 3.85 -18.69
N CYS A 461 4.93 5.05 -18.10
CA CYS A 461 3.82 5.92 -17.75
C CYS A 461 3.08 6.37 -19.03
N TRP A 462 2.28 5.46 -19.59
CA TRP A 462 1.72 5.59 -20.93
C TRP A 462 0.73 6.74 -21.00
N SER A 463 0.03 7.04 -19.90
CA SER A 463 -0.88 8.16 -19.82
C SER A 463 -0.13 9.48 -19.87
N GLY A 464 0.99 9.58 -19.14
CA GLY A 464 1.91 10.71 -19.24
C GLY A 464 2.40 10.92 -20.68
N LEU A 465 2.80 9.83 -21.37
CA LEU A 465 3.22 9.89 -22.78
C LEU A 465 2.11 10.36 -23.72
N VAL A 466 0.86 9.98 -23.46
CA VAL A 466 -0.28 10.48 -24.25
C VAL A 466 -0.49 11.97 -24.00
N LEU A 467 -0.42 12.41 -22.74
CA LEU A 467 -0.64 13.82 -22.39
C LEU A 467 0.49 14.73 -22.87
N LEU A 468 1.73 14.25 -22.92
CA LEU A 468 2.88 14.97 -23.48
C LEU A 468 2.63 15.43 -24.93
N ALA A 469 1.74 14.76 -25.67
CA ALA A 469 1.36 15.18 -27.02
C ALA A 469 0.84 16.61 -27.07
N VAL A 470 0.11 17.04 -26.02
CA VAL A 470 -0.56 18.33 -25.98
C VAL A 470 0.43 19.51 -26.01
N PRO A 471 1.37 19.63 -25.06
CA PRO A 471 2.37 20.69 -25.06
C PRO A 471 3.35 20.56 -26.23
N VAL A 472 3.82 19.34 -26.53
CA VAL A 472 4.89 19.13 -27.53
C VAL A 472 4.44 19.43 -28.96
N LEU A 473 3.17 19.16 -29.27
CA LEU A 473 2.62 19.45 -30.59
C LEU A 473 2.06 20.87 -30.72
N ALA A 474 1.63 21.49 -29.62
CA ALA A 474 1.26 22.90 -29.62
C ALA A 474 2.45 23.80 -30.00
N ASP A 475 3.65 23.48 -29.49
CA ASP A 475 4.89 24.19 -29.81
C ASP A 475 5.41 23.88 -31.23
N ALA A 476 5.31 22.62 -31.68
CA ALA A 476 5.73 22.22 -33.02
C ALA A 476 4.93 22.91 -34.14
N MET A 477 3.73 23.43 -33.84
CA MET A 477 2.98 24.27 -34.79
C MET A 477 3.61 25.65 -34.99
N GLN A 478 4.48 26.11 -34.09
CA GLN A 478 5.02 27.48 -34.10
C GLN A 478 6.51 27.56 -34.48
N ALA A 479 7.34 26.54 -34.20
CA ALA A 479 8.80 26.72 -34.26
C ALA A 479 9.65 25.54 -34.79
N ALA A 480 9.09 24.35 -35.07
CA ALA A 480 9.90 23.16 -35.39
C ALA A 480 10.10 22.94 -36.90
N SER A 481 11.27 22.40 -37.29
CA SER A 481 11.50 21.90 -38.65
C SER A 481 10.49 20.79 -39.02
N LEU A 482 10.15 20.68 -40.31
CA LEU A 482 9.24 19.64 -40.83
C LEU A 482 9.62 18.23 -40.36
N GLU A 483 10.91 17.91 -40.35
CA GLU A 483 11.42 16.60 -39.91
C GLU A 483 11.15 16.32 -38.43
N THR A 484 11.39 17.32 -37.56
CA THR A 484 11.14 17.20 -36.12
C THR A 484 9.65 17.01 -35.83
N ARG A 485 8.79 17.72 -36.57
CA ARG A 485 7.34 17.60 -36.48
C ARG A 485 6.88 16.19 -36.86
N ASP A 486 7.39 15.63 -37.96
CA ASP A 486 7.02 14.29 -38.42
C ASP A 486 7.43 13.18 -37.45
N LEU A 487 8.61 13.30 -36.81
CA LEU A 487 9.05 12.36 -35.78
C LEU A 487 8.11 12.39 -34.57
N ARG A 488 7.81 13.59 -34.02
CA ARG A 488 6.87 13.77 -32.90
C ARG A 488 5.48 13.22 -33.24
N CYS A 489 4.99 13.50 -34.44
CA CYS A 489 3.70 13.02 -34.93
C CYS A 489 3.63 11.49 -35.02
N ARG A 490 4.67 10.83 -35.56
CA ARG A 490 4.77 9.36 -35.59
C ARG A 490 4.76 8.78 -34.19
N PHE A 491 5.53 9.35 -33.28
CA PHE A 491 5.59 8.93 -31.88
C PHE A 491 4.21 9.00 -31.20
N PHE A 492 3.54 10.16 -31.20
CA PHE A 492 2.27 10.32 -30.48
C PHE A 492 1.12 9.53 -31.12
N ARG A 493 1.09 9.37 -32.44
CA ARG A 493 0.14 8.45 -33.10
C ARG A 493 0.32 7.01 -32.61
N LEU A 494 1.56 6.56 -32.43
CA LEU A 494 1.85 5.23 -31.86
C LEU A 494 1.39 5.12 -30.40
N GLN A 495 1.70 6.10 -29.56
CA GLN A 495 1.30 6.09 -28.15
C GLN A 495 -0.23 6.13 -27.98
N LEU A 496 -0.92 6.95 -28.78
CA LEU A 496 -2.39 6.98 -28.80
C LEU A 496 -2.99 5.65 -29.25
N ARG A 497 -2.41 4.99 -30.25
CA ARG A 497 -2.86 3.63 -30.66
C ARG A 497 -2.67 2.62 -29.54
N LYS A 498 -1.52 2.64 -28.83
CA LYS A 498 -1.24 1.78 -27.67
C LYS A 498 -2.24 2.06 -26.54
N ALA A 499 -2.46 3.32 -26.19
CA ALA A 499 -3.43 3.75 -25.19
C ALA A 499 -4.86 3.36 -25.57
N SER A 500 -5.20 3.43 -26.86
CA SER A 500 -6.50 3.03 -27.39
C SER A 500 -6.80 1.56 -27.20
N LYS A 501 -5.80 0.70 -27.39
CA LYS A 501 -5.93 -0.72 -27.08
C LYS A 501 -6.12 -0.95 -25.58
N ARG A 502 -5.32 -0.29 -24.73
CA ARG A 502 -5.37 -0.43 -23.26
C ARG A 502 -6.68 0.03 -22.64
N LEU A 503 -7.17 1.19 -23.06
CA LEU A 503 -8.43 1.75 -22.56
C LEU A 503 -9.66 1.18 -23.29
N SER A 504 -9.43 0.25 -24.22
CA SER A 504 -10.45 -0.37 -25.06
C SER A 504 -11.28 0.68 -25.80
N PHE A 505 -10.70 1.53 -26.65
CA PHE A 505 -11.45 2.59 -27.38
C PHE A 505 -12.17 2.16 -28.66
N ALA A 506 -12.01 0.93 -29.15
CA ALA A 506 -12.50 0.55 -30.47
C ALA A 506 -13.99 0.88 -30.72
N PRO A 507 -14.36 1.86 -31.55
CA PRO A 507 -15.76 2.21 -31.78
C PRO A 507 -16.49 0.98 -32.34
N ARG A 508 -17.39 0.39 -31.55
CA ARG A 508 -18.36 -0.58 -32.07
C ARG A 508 -19.58 0.23 -32.46
N ARG A 509 -19.92 0.22 -33.75
CA ARG A 509 -21.08 0.91 -34.33
C ARG A 509 -22.31 0.66 -33.45
N GLY A 510 -22.93 1.71 -32.92
CA GLY A 510 -24.32 1.66 -32.45
C GLY A 510 -24.62 2.13 -31.02
N ARG A 511 -23.69 2.15 -30.06
CA ARG A 511 -23.97 2.73 -28.72
C ARG A 511 -22.73 3.36 -28.08
N TRP A 512 -22.78 4.68 -27.87
CA TRP A 512 -21.83 5.44 -27.06
C TRP A 512 -22.02 5.11 -25.57
N ARG A 513 -21.73 3.88 -25.14
CA ARG A 513 -21.41 3.67 -23.72
C ARG A 513 -20.08 4.35 -23.50
N LEU A 514 -20.08 5.45 -22.74
CA LEU A 514 -18.89 6.08 -22.19
C LEU A 514 -18.04 4.96 -21.58
N ARG A 515 -17.01 4.53 -22.32
CA ARG A 515 -16.22 3.39 -21.90
C ARG A 515 -15.52 3.80 -20.64
N VAL A 516 -15.67 2.98 -19.61
CA VAL A 516 -15.19 3.26 -18.25
C VAL A 516 -13.76 3.84 -18.31
N GLY A 517 -12.90 3.30 -19.19
CA GLY A 517 -11.54 3.79 -19.47
C GLY A 517 -11.42 5.28 -19.84
N ALA A 518 -12.24 5.77 -20.76
CA ALA A 518 -12.22 7.17 -21.18
C ALA A 518 -12.72 8.11 -20.06
N GLY A 519 -13.76 7.69 -19.34
CA GLY A 519 -14.27 8.41 -18.17
C GLY A 519 -13.19 8.56 -17.09
N ALA A 520 -12.46 7.48 -16.80
CA ALA A 520 -11.33 7.54 -15.87
C ALA A 520 -10.17 8.40 -16.38
N PHE A 521 -9.90 8.42 -17.68
CA PHE A 521 -8.85 9.27 -18.25
C PHE A 521 -9.20 10.75 -18.09
N ARG A 522 -10.45 11.11 -18.38
CA ARG A 522 -10.98 12.45 -18.13
C ARG A 522 -11.01 12.80 -16.64
N GLU A 523 -11.45 11.89 -15.78
CA GLU A 523 -11.44 12.09 -14.32
C GLU A 523 -10.01 12.31 -13.79
N ALA A 524 -9.02 11.62 -14.35
CA ALA A 524 -7.63 11.76 -13.94
C ALA A 524 -7.03 13.09 -14.40
N PHE A 525 -7.27 13.48 -15.67
CA PHE A 525 -6.47 14.50 -16.35
C PHE A 525 -7.23 15.73 -16.86
N GLY A 526 -8.53 15.81 -16.64
CA GLY A 526 -9.38 16.91 -17.14
C GLY A 526 -9.63 16.90 -18.65
N VAL A 527 -8.95 16.04 -19.41
CA VAL A 527 -9.10 15.90 -20.86
C VAL A 527 -9.50 14.48 -21.24
N ALA A 528 -10.31 14.32 -22.28
CA ALA A 528 -10.63 13.03 -22.82
C ALA A 528 -9.54 12.54 -23.80
N PRO A 529 -9.37 11.22 -23.92
CA PRO A 529 -8.44 10.63 -24.87
C PRO A 529 -8.69 11.02 -26.33
N TRP A 530 -9.95 11.17 -26.74
CA TRP A 530 -10.29 11.61 -28.10
C TRP A 530 -10.01 13.10 -28.32
N GLU A 531 -10.01 13.91 -27.25
CA GLU A 531 -9.60 15.31 -27.34
C GLU A 531 -8.09 15.38 -27.64
N VAL A 532 -7.28 14.57 -26.94
CA VAL A 532 -5.85 14.44 -27.26
C VAL A 532 -5.65 13.89 -28.68
N ALA A 533 -6.42 12.89 -29.10
CA ALA A 533 -6.31 12.33 -30.45
C ALA A 533 -6.66 13.33 -31.56
N ALA A 534 -7.69 14.15 -31.35
CA ALA A 534 -8.07 15.20 -32.29
C ALA A 534 -7.00 16.29 -32.40
N LEU A 535 -6.37 16.67 -31.27
CA LEU A 535 -5.23 17.57 -31.28
C LEU A 535 -4.06 17.00 -32.10
N VAL A 536 -3.69 15.74 -31.86
CA VAL A 536 -2.62 15.07 -32.63
C VAL A 536 -2.99 15.00 -34.12
N ALA A 537 -4.25 14.75 -34.47
CA ALA A 537 -4.69 14.71 -35.87
C ALA A 537 -4.55 16.08 -36.55
N SER A 538 -4.97 17.15 -35.88
CA SER A 538 -4.86 18.53 -36.36
C SER A 538 -3.40 18.95 -36.52
N ALA A 539 -2.59 18.79 -35.48
CA ALA A 539 -1.18 19.19 -35.48
C ALA A 539 -0.31 18.39 -36.47
N CYS A 540 -0.75 17.20 -36.89
CA CYS A 540 0.00 16.31 -37.78
C CYS A 540 -0.58 16.22 -39.20
N GLY A 541 -1.36 17.21 -39.64
CA GLY A 541 -1.80 17.34 -41.03
C GLY A 541 -2.81 16.28 -41.50
N GLY A 542 -3.62 15.72 -40.59
CA GLY A 542 -4.72 14.85 -41.01
C GLY A 542 -5.87 15.68 -41.59
N ALA A 543 -6.38 15.31 -42.76
CA ALA A 543 -7.44 16.01 -43.52
C ALA A 543 -8.80 16.22 -42.80
N ASN A 544 -8.92 15.90 -41.50
CA ASN A 544 -10.11 16.03 -40.68
C ASN A 544 -9.96 17.07 -39.52
N GLY A 545 -9.01 18.02 -39.62
CA GLY A 545 -8.65 18.95 -38.54
C GLY A 545 -9.68 20.01 -38.12
N GLY A 546 -10.81 20.14 -38.83
CA GLY A 546 -11.72 21.29 -38.67
C GLY A 546 -12.51 21.40 -37.35
N LEU A 547 -12.52 20.39 -36.48
CA LEU A 547 -13.37 20.39 -35.28
C LEU A 547 -12.67 20.79 -33.97
N PHE A 548 -11.33 20.84 -33.94
CA PHE A 548 -10.58 21.08 -32.70
C PHE A 548 -10.19 22.56 -32.48
N ASP A 549 -10.26 23.36 -33.55
CA ASP A 549 -9.76 24.73 -33.57
C ASP A 549 -10.60 25.71 -32.71
N ALA A 550 -11.90 25.47 -32.59
CA ALA A 550 -12.83 26.42 -31.94
C ALA A 550 -12.80 26.42 -30.40
N ARG A 551 -12.20 25.41 -29.74
CA ARG A 551 -12.23 25.27 -28.27
C ARG A 551 -10.91 25.62 -27.58
N PHE A 552 -9.79 25.65 -28.31
CA PHE A 552 -8.43 25.73 -27.75
C PHE A 552 -7.56 26.86 -28.30
N THR A 553 -7.97 27.56 -29.36
CA THR A 553 -7.23 28.70 -29.94
C THR A 553 -7.43 30.03 -29.20
N GLY A 554 -8.16 30.04 -28.08
CA GLY A 554 -8.38 31.27 -27.31
C GLY A 554 -9.27 32.30 -28.02
N ASP A 555 -10.00 31.93 -29.08
CA ASP A 555 -11.00 32.81 -29.67
C ASP A 555 -12.19 32.98 -28.69
N GLY A 556 -12.11 34.04 -27.88
CA GLY A 556 -13.06 34.37 -26.81
C GLY A 556 -14.52 34.54 -27.26
N ARG A 557 -14.80 34.47 -28.57
CA ARG A 557 -16.17 34.49 -29.13
C ARG A 557 -16.95 33.21 -28.85
N ALA A 558 -16.30 32.04 -28.76
CA ALA A 558 -16.99 30.76 -28.52
C ALA A 558 -17.40 30.56 -27.04
N LEU A 559 -16.61 31.07 -26.09
CA LEU A 559 -16.92 31.01 -24.65
C LEU A 559 -18.03 31.97 -24.23
N ARG A 560 -18.21 33.11 -24.92
CA ARG A 560 -19.34 34.02 -24.67
C ARG A 560 -20.69 33.39 -25.00
N LYS A 561 -20.78 32.53 -26.02
CA LYS A 561 -22.04 31.85 -26.38
C LYS A 561 -22.45 30.73 -25.43
N LEU A 562 -21.53 30.20 -24.61
CA LEU A 562 -21.84 29.20 -23.58
C LEU A 562 -22.17 29.82 -22.22
N ARG A 563 -21.80 31.09 -21.97
CA ARG A 563 -22.17 31.81 -20.75
C ARG A 563 -23.53 32.52 -20.82
N VAL A 564 -24.06 32.75 -22.02
CA VAL A 564 -25.37 33.40 -22.25
C VAL A 564 -26.55 32.41 -22.21
N LYS A 565 -26.31 31.09 -22.16
CA LYS A 565 -27.38 30.08 -22.09
C LYS A 565 -27.67 29.51 -20.70
N GLY A 566 -27.25 30.22 -19.64
CA GLY A 566 -27.41 29.78 -18.25
C GLY A 566 -27.95 30.83 -17.29
N LYS A 567 -28.62 31.88 -17.79
CA LYS A 567 -29.15 32.95 -16.93
C LYS A 567 -30.58 33.44 -17.21
N ASP A 568 -31.33 32.76 -18.08
CA ASP A 568 -32.71 33.12 -18.38
C ASP A 568 -33.65 31.95 -18.04
N SER A 569 -33.82 31.67 -16.75
CA SER A 569 -34.99 30.92 -16.23
C SER A 569 -35.13 31.08 -14.71
N GLU A 570 -35.23 32.31 -14.21
CA GLU A 570 -35.95 32.61 -12.98
C GLU A 570 -36.79 33.85 -13.28
N GLY A 571 -38.01 33.59 -13.74
CA GLY A 571 -39.07 34.59 -13.86
C GLY A 571 -39.89 34.55 -12.59
N GLU A 572 -39.97 35.71 -11.94
CA GLU A 572 -41.00 36.11 -11.00
C GLU A 572 -42.40 35.72 -11.51
N SER A 573 -43.21 35.19 -10.61
CA SER A 573 -44.67 35.33 -10.66
C SER A 573 -45.11 35.84 -9.29
N ASP A 574 -45.37 37.14 -9.25
CA ASP A 574 -46.13 37.80 -8.20
C ASP A 574 -47.64 37.65 -8.43
N GLU A 575 -48.33 37.81 -7.31
CA GLU A 575 -49.75 38.17 -7.07
C GLU A 575 -50.77 37.06 -6.76
N PRO A 576 -51.78 37.34 -5.90
CA PRO A 576 -51.94 38.46 -4.95
C PRO A 576 -51.88 38.06 -3.46
#